data_AF-A0A2V9V6N9-F1
#
_entry.id   AF-A0A2V9V6N9-F1
#
_cell.length_a   1.000
_cell.length_b   1.000
_cell.length_c   1.000
_cell.angle_alpha   90.00
_cell.angle_beta   90.00
_cell.angle_gamma   90.00
#
_symmetry.space_group_name_H-M   'P 1'
#
loop_
_entity.id
_entity.type
_entity.pdbx_description
1 polymer ?
#
loop_
_entity_poly.entity_id
_entity_poly.type
_entity_poly.pdbx_seq_one_letter_code
_entity_poly.pdbx_strand_id
1 'polypeptide(L)'
;MSTDHVRRGKAYWWDVIFREFGRRGRTKDEVRVAQNKCKRLKTGAVEAWLKAEFGEHSLTPVGELDRPFSKSELGKFANHRLVVLGNHTKDHAILTNYSTAEISEQIQGAQDAIGEMTGKFPDIIAYPNGEYSEDIMQMAQAAGLSLGVVVEPGKNKVPIRALAREAMRMKRFIIWRNSGIDAQCRASRSDISLYRTLKQIHFITRAGFSY
;
A
#
# COMPACT_ATOMS: atom_id res chain seq x y z
N MET A 1 6.03 -3.85 4.49
CA MET A 1 6.79 -2.70 5.01
C MET A 1 7.40 -1.95 3.85
N SER A 2 7.33 -0.62 3.87
CA SER A 2 8.05 0.20 2.90
C SER A 2 9.43 0.55 3.45
N THR A 3 10.48 -0.03 2.87
CA THR A 3 11.79 -0.14 3.53
C THR A 3 12.59 1.16 3.55
N ASP A 4 12.51 1.98 2.52
CA ASP A 4 13.31 3.20 2.43
C ASP A 4 12.80 4.31 3.35
N HIS A 5 11.52 4.26 3.76
CA HIS A 5 11.00 5.11 4.83
C HIS A 5 11.71 4.78 6.15
N VAL A 6 11.82 3.50 6.52
CA VAL A 6 12.52 3.06 7.73
C VAL A 6 14.03 3.30 7.63
N ARG A 7 14.65 2.97 6.49
CA ARG A 7 16.12 3.09 6.31
C ARG A 7 16.59 4.53 6.39
N ARG A 8 15.83 5.45 5.79
CA ARG A 8 16.18 6.88 5.69
C ARG A 8 15.50 7.73 6.75
N GLY A 9 14.58 7.17 7.54
CA GLY A 9 13.80 7.91 8.53
C GLY A 9 12.92 9.01 7.92
N LYS A 10 12.42 8.82 6.70
CA LYS A 10 11.60 9.83 5.99
C LYS A 10 10.11 9.62 6.21
N ALA A 11 9.37 10.72 6.26
CA ALA A 11 7.91 10.75 6.31
C ALA A 11 7.31 10.25 4.99
N TYR A 12 6.08 9.76 5.03
CA TYR A 12 5.34 9.38 3.82
C TYR A 12 4.81 10.62 3.11
N TRP A 13 4.91 10.64 1.77
CA TRP A 13 4.56 11.82 0.98
C TRP A 13 3.11 12.29 1.18
N TRP A 14 2.16 11.38 1.41
CA TRP A 14 0.76 11.75 1.63
C TRP A 14 0.53 12.40 2.99
N ASP A 15 1.31 12.02 3.99
CA ASP A 15 1.29 12.61 5.33
C ASP A 15 1.92 14.01 5.30
N VAL A 16 2.99 14.18 4.51
CA VAL A 16 3.56 15.50 4.23
C VAL A 16 2.52 16.41 3.59
N ILE A 17 1.83 15.96 2.53
CA ILE A 17 0.76 16.76 1.90
C ILE A 17 -0.31 17.13 2.94
N PHE A 18 -0.83 16.13 3.68
CA PHE A 18 -1.88 16.36 4.66
C PHE A 18 -1.47 17.39 5.73
N ARG A 19 -0.28 17.24 6.30
CA ARG A 19 0.29 18.12 7.32
C ARG A 19 0.50 19.54 6.78
N GLU A 20 1.18 19.66 5.64
CA GLU A 20 1.59 20.94 5.07
C GLU A 20 0.42 21.76 4.52
N PHE A 21 -0.57 21.09 3.91
CA PHE A 21 -1.81 21.74 3.50
C PHE A 21 -2.66 22.14 4.71
N GLY A 22 -2.72 21.30 5.74
CA GLY A 22 -3.41 21.63 7.00
C GLY A 22 -2.83 22.88 7.67
N ARG A 23 -1.49 23.00 7.74
CA ARG A 23 -0.81 24.20 8.25
C ARG A 23 -1.14 25.47 7.47
N ARG A 24 -1.46 25.35 6.18
CA ARG A 24 -1.81 26.46 5.28
C ARG A 24 -3.33 26.70 5.18
N GLY A 25 -4.13 26.05 6.03
CA GLY A 25 -5.59 26.23 6.06
C GLY A 25 -6.32 25.66 4.83
N ARG A 26 -5.67 24.78 4.06
CA ARG A 26 -6.28 24.13 2.88
C ARG A 26 -7.35 23.13 3.29
N THR A 27 -8.34 22.96 2.42
CA THR A 27 -9.46 22.04 2.61
C THR A 27 -9.04 20.57 2.41
N LYS A 28 -9.86 19.65 2.95
CA LYS A 28 -9.66 18.20 2.74
C LYS A 28 -9.77 17.79 1.26
N ASP A 29 -10.55 18.51 0.47
CA ASP A 29 -10.69 18.23 -0.95
C ASP A 29 -9.45 18.65 -1.74
N GLU A 30 -8.83 19.79 -1.40
CA GLU A 30 -7.54 20.18 -1.97
C GLU A 30 -6.44 19.17 -1.63
N VAL A 31 -6.40 18.66 -0.38
CA VAL A 31 -5.49 17.57 0.01
C VAL A 31 -5.72 16.33 -0.86
N ARG A 32 -6.98 15.92 -1.02
CA ARG A 32 -7.33 14.75 -1.83
C ARG A 32 -6.92 14.92 -3.29
N VAL A 33 -7.14 16.10 -3.87
CA VAL A 33 -6.74 16.43 -5.25
C VAL A 33 -5.22 16.33 -5.40
N ALA A 34 -4.45 16.94 -4.49
CA ALA A 34 -3.00 16.88 -4.51
C ALA A 34 -2.48 15.44 -4.37
N GLN A 35 -3.04 14.66 -3.44
CA GLN A 35 -2.67 13.25 -3.26
C GLN A 35 -2.99 12.42 -4.51
N ASN A 36 -4.17 12.60 -5.12
CA ASN A 36 -4.56 11.89 -6.34
C ASN A 36 -3.70 12.24 -7.55
N LYS A 37 -3.17 13.46 -7.62
CA LYS A 37 -2.16 13.84 -8.62
C LYS A 37 -0.86 13.07 -8.37
N CYS A 38 -0.37 13.07 -7.13
CA CYS A 38 0.88 12.41 -6.77
C CYS A 38 0.85 10.89 -6.99
N LYS A 39 -0.32 10.24 -6.84
CA LYS A 39 -0.48 8.80 -7.11
C LYS A 39 -0.16 8.38 -8.56
N ARG A 40 -0.13 9.32 -9.50
CA ARG A 40 0.17 9.07 -10.93
C ARG A 40 1.64 9.31 -11.27
N LEU A 41 2.46 9.63 -10.28
CA LEU A 41 3.86 9.97 -10.45
C LEU A 41 4.74 8.89 -9.80
N LYS A 42 6.00 8.84 -10.21
CA LYS A 42 7.05 8.11 -9.50
C LYS A 42 7.39 8.82 -8.20
N THR A 43 7.83 8.08 -7.19
CA THR A 43 8.10 8.58 -5.84
C THR A 43 9.15 9.69 -5.88
N GLY A 44 10.22 9.55 -6.65
CA GLY A 44 11.24 10.61 -6.80
C GLY A 44 10.67 11.94 -7.32
N ALA A 45 9.71 11.89 -8.26
CA ALA A 45 9.05 13.10 -8.76
C ALA A 45 8.11 13.73 -7.72
N VAL A 46 7.41 12.90 -6.94
CA VAL A 46 6.59 13.39 -5.82
C VAL A 46 7.47 14.05 -4.76
N GLU A 47 8.57 13.41 -4.36
CA GLU A 47 9.50 13.95 -3.38
C GLU A 47 10.14 15.26 -3.84
N ALA A 48 10.53 15.36 -5.10
CA ALA A 48 11.05 16.60 -5.69
C ALA A 48 10.00 17.73 -5.65
N TRP A 49 8.74 17.42 -5.99
CA TRP A 49 7.65 18.40 -5.91
C TRP A 49 7.40 18.85 -4.46
N LEU A 50 7.41 17.94 -3.48
CA LEU A 50 7.24 18.29 -2.07
C LEU A 50 8.33 19.23 -1.58
N LYS A 51 9.59 18.99 -1.98
CA LYS A 51 10.72 19.87 -1.63
C LYS A 51 10.59 21.25 -2.24
N ALA A 52 10.19 21.33 -3.51
CA ALA A 52 9.95 22.60 -4.17
C ALA A 52 8.79 23.39 -3.54
N GLU A 53 7.70 22.71 -3.18
CA GLU A 53 6.49 23.35 -2.65
C GLU A 53 6.58 23.71 -1.16
N PHE A 54 7.22 22.86 -0.35
CA PHE A 54 7.21 22.96 1.11
C PHE A 54 8.60 23.11 1.75
N GLY A 55 9.67 23.10 0.95
CA GLY A 55 11.05 23.23 1.39
C GLY A 55 11.80 21.91 1.51
N GLU A 56 13.14 22.00 1.52
CA GLU A 56 14.06 20.84 1.49
C GLU A 56 13.82 19.82 2.61
N HIS A 57 13.37 20.29 3.78
CA HIS A 57 13.12 19.43 4.94
C HIS A 57 11.68 18.88 5.01
N SER A 58 10.86 19.06 3.98
CA SER A 58 9.45 18.63 3.96
C SER A 58 9.23 17.14 4.27
N LEU A 59 10.15 16.27 3.87
CA LEU A 59 10.11 14.83 4.14
C LEU A 59 10.68 14.43 5.51
N THR A 60 11.16 15.38 6.30
CA THR A 60 11.58 15.12 7.68
C THR A 60 10.32 14.93 8.53
N PRO A 61 10.19 13.81 9.27
CA PRO A 61 9.12 13.66 10.25
C PRO A 61 9.18 14.77 11.31
N VAL A 62 8.02 15.20 11.79
CA VAL A 62 7.92 16.26 12.83
C VAL A 62 7.42 15.73 14.17
N GLY A 63 7.10 14.43 14.30
CA GLY A 63 6.71 13.81 15.56
C GLY A 63 6.50 12.30 15.47
N GLU A 64 6.03 11.71 16.57
CA GLU A 64 5.82 10.25 16.66
C GLU A 64 4.73 9.74 15.73
N LEU A 65 3.74 10.58 15.39
CA LEU A 65 2.60 10.18 14.54
C LEU A 65 2.93 10.17 13.04
N ASP A 66 4.02 10.82 12.60
CA ASP A 66 4.36 10.96 11.18
C ASP A 66 5.71 10.34 10.79
N ARG A 67 6.41 9.70 11.74
CA ARG A 67 7.63 8.94 11.48
C ARG A 67 7.34 7.46 11.20
N PRO A 68 8.17 6.80 10.37
CA PRO A 68 8.18 5.35 10.30
C PRO A 68 8.82 4.75 11.57
N PHE A 69 8.78 3.42 11.68
CA PHE A 69 9.65 2.72 12.62
C PHE A 69 11.12 3.12 12.40
N SER A 70 11.89 3.24 13.47
CA SER A 70 13.35 3.12 13.40
C SER A 70 13.75 1.68 13.09
N LYS A 71 14.98 1.48 12.61
CA LYS A 71 15.52 0.13 12.34
C LYS A 71 15.46 -0.78 13.58
N SER A 72 15.80 -0.24 14.76
CA SER A 72 15.76 -0.98 16.02
C SER A 72 14.34 -1.36 16.42
N GLU A 73 13.37 -0.44 16.30
CA GLU A 73 11.96 -0.77 16.59
C GLU A 73 11.42 -1.82 15.62
N LEU A 74 11.74 -1.71 14.32
CA LEU A 74 11.34 -2.70 13.34
C LEU A 74 11.94 -4.07 13.64
N GLY A 75 13.24 -4.14 13.98
CA GLY A 75 13.90 -5.39 14.36
C GLY A 75 13.28 -6.04 15.60
N LYS A 76 12.98 -5.25 16.65
CA LYS A 76 12.26 -5.73 17.83
C LYS A 76 10.87 -6.25 17.49
N PHE A 77 10.12 -5.50 16.68
CA PHE A 77 8.77 -5.87 16.27
C PHE A 77 8.76 -7.17 15.44
N ALA A 78 9.71 -7.31 14.51
CA ALA A 78 9.87 -8.48 13.65
C ALA A 78 10.24 -9.77 14.40
N ASN A 79 10.83 -9.66 15.59
CA ASN A 79 11.19 -10.81 16.43
C ASN A 79 10.04 -11.32 17.30
N HIS A 80 8.91 -10.62 17.34
CA HIS A 80 7.76 -11.08 18.09
C HIS A 80 7.06 -12.24 17.38
N ARG A 81 6.78 -13.34 18.10
CA ARG A 81 6.19 -14.58 17.53
C ARG A 81 4.84 -14.43 16.82
N LEU A 82 4.11 -13.35 17.11
CA LEU A 82 2.80 -13.06 16.48
C LEU A 82 2.91 -12.08 15.31
N VAL A 83 4.12 -11.70 14.92
CA VAL A 83 4.37 -10.73 13.86
C VAL A 83 5.01 -11.43 12.67
N VAL A 84 4.46 -11.17 11.49
CA VAL A 84 5.05 -11.52 10.21
C VAL A 84 5.18 -10.24 9.40
N LEU A 85 6.38 -9.97 8.89
CA LEU A 85 6.60 -8.83 8.01
C LEU A 85 6.28 -9.22 6.57
N GLY A 86 5.54 -8.36 5.89
CA GLY A 86 5.32 -8.42 4.44
C GLY A 86 6.18 -7.41 3.68
N ASN A 87 6.38 -7.62 2.39
CA ASN A 87 6.94 -6.64 1.46
C ASN A 87 5.88 -5.56 1.14
N HIS A 88 6.28 -4.28 1.08
CA HIS A 88 5.43 -3.17 0.61
C HIS A 88 6.25 -2.17 -0.22
N THR A 89 7.16 -2.71 -1.03
CA THR A 89 8.15 -2.03 -1.90
C THR A 89 9.14 -1.13 -1.16
N LYS A 90 10.17 -0.61 -1.83
CA LYS A 90 11.15 0.28 -1.18
C LYS A 90 10.49 1.58 -0.75
N ASP A 91 9.83 2.23 -1.70
CA ASP A 91 9.39 3.62 -1.57
C ASP A 91 7.86 3.77 -1.56
N HIS A 92 7.12 2.69 -1.25
CA HIS A 92 5.66 2.64 -1.44
C HIS A 92 5.30 3.03 -2.90
N ALA A 93 6.13 2.58 -3.83
CA ALA A 93 6.00 2.82 -5.26
C ALA A 93 4.69 2.20 -5.79
N ILE A 94 3.82 3.01 -6.40
CA ILE A 94 2.68 2.52 -7.16
C ILE A 94 3.23 1.94 -8.45
N LEU A 95 3.39 0.62 -8.46
CA LEU A 95 4.24 -0.10 -9.42
C LEU A 95 3.82 0.09 -10.88
N THR A 96 2.55 0.37 -11.15
CA THR A 96 2.03 0.64 -12.50
C THR A 96 2.57 1.94 -13.13
N ASN A 97 3.24 2.81 -12.36
CA ASN A 97 3.91 4.01 -12.87
C ASN A 97 5.40 3.78 -13.22
N TYR A 98 5.91 2.56 -13.05
CA TYR A 98 7.33 2.24 -13.14
C TYR A 98 7.60 1.27 -14.29
N SER A 99 8.83 1.33 -14.83
CA SER A 99 9.31 0.34 -15.79
C SER A 99 9.60 -1.00 -15.11
N THR A 100 9.72 -2.07 -15.89
CA THR A 100 10.08 -3.41 -15.40
C THR A 100 11.37 -3.41 -14.57
N ALA A 101 12.41 -2.72 -15.01
CA ALA A 101 13.66 -2.65 -14.23
C ALA A 101 13.44 -2.00 -12.85
N GLU A 102 12.70 -0.89 -12.82
CA GLU A 102 12.41 -0.17 -11.58
C GLU A 102 11.44 -0.94 -10.66
N ILE A 103 10.46 -1.66 -11.21
CA ILE A 103 9.57 -2.52 -10.43
C ILE A 103 10.38 -3.62 -9.74
N SER A 104 11.31 -4.25 -10.45
CA SER A 104 12.19 -5.27 -9.88
C SER A 104 13.03 -4.68 -8.75
N GLU A 105 13.62 -3.50 -8.95
CA GLU A 105 14.37 -2.79 -7.91
C GLU A 105 13.51 -2.50 -6.67
N GLN A 106 12.27 -2.05 -6.87
CA GLN A 106 11.33 -1.73 -5.79
C GLN A 106 10.91 -2.96 -4.97
N ILE A 107 10.72 -4.11 -5.61
CA ILE A 107 10.31 -5.35 -4.93
C ILE A 107 11.51 -6.05 -4.31
N GLN A 108 12.56 -6.33 -5.09
CA GLN A 108 13.72 -7.08 -4.64
C GLN A 108 14.52 -6.28 -3.61
N GLY A 109 14.76 -5.00 -3.85
CA GLY A 109 15.48 -4.18 -2.88
C GLY A 109 14.69 -3.99 -1.56
N ALA A 110 13.37 -4.20 -1.56
CA ALA A 110 12.60 -4.30 -0.32
C ALA A 110 12.76 -5.66 0.38
N GLN A 111 12.86 -6.77 -0.35
CA GLN A 111 13.22 -8.08 0.23
C GLN A 111 14.58 -7.99 0.93
N ASP A 112 15.58 -7.48 0.20
CA ASP A 112 16.96 -7.38 0.68
C ASP A 112 17.03 -6.50 1.93
N ALA A 113 16.42 -5.30 1.87
CA ALA A 113 16.41 -4.38 3.01
C ALA A 113 15.68 -4.92 4.24
N ILE A 114 14.61 -5.72 4.08
CA ILE A 114 13.95 -6.37 5.23
C ILE A 114 14.88 -7.45 5.81
N GLY A 115 15.52 -8.24 4.95
CA GLY A 115 16.53 -9.23 5.35
C GLY A 115 17.68 -8.59 6.14
N GLU A 116 18.26 -7.51 5.62
CA GLU A 116 19.33 -6.76 6.29
C GLU A 116 18.90 -6.19 7.66
N MET A 117 17.70 -5.62 7.76
CA MET A 117 17.25 -4.97 9.00
C MET A 117 16.74 -5.95 10.06
N THR A 118 16.28 -7.14 9.66
CA THR A 118 15.49 -8.00 10.55
C THR A 118 15.88 -9.49 10.54
N GLY A 119 16.70 -9.91 9.58
CA GLY A 119 17.00 -11.33 9.33
C GLY A 119 15.79 -12.14 8.83
N LYS A 120 14.70 -11.47 8.41
CA LYS A 120 13.48 -12.11 7.88
C LYS A 120 13.37 -11.90 6.37
N PHE A 121 12.82 -12.88 5.68
CA PHE A 121 12.54 -12.81 4.24
C PHE A 121 11.04 -13.03 4.04
N PRO A 122 10.26 -11.96 3.80
CA PRO A 122 8.83 -12.07 3.57
C PRO A 122 8.50 -12.96 2.37
N ASP A 123 7.40 -13.69 2.46
CA ASP A 123 6.79 -14.47 1.38
C ASP A 123 5.52 -13.81 0.82
N ILE A 124 5.15 -12.64 1.34
CA ILE A 124 3.94 -11.91 1.01
C ILE A 124 4.21 -10.45 0.66
N ILE A 125 3.55 -9.94 -0.38
CA ILE A 125 3.56 -8.51 -0.75
C ILE A 125 2.18 -7.88 -0.56
N ALA A 126 2.14 -6.65 -0.06
CA ALA A 126 0.98 -5.77 -0.22
C ALA A 126 1.29 -4.79 -1.33
N TYR A 127 0.44 -4.68 -2.36
CA TYR A 127 0.71 -3.73 -3.45
C TYR A 127 0.35 -2.31 -3.00
N PRO A 128 1.26 -1.32 -3.15
CA PRO A 128 0.97 0.08 -2.87
C PRO A 128 -0.26 0.57 -3.64
N ASN A 129 -1.19 1.21 -2.93
CA ASN A 129 -2.51 1.61 -3.43
C ASN A 129 -3.38 0.46 -3.99
N GLY A 130 -2.94 -0.79 -3.87
CA GLY A 130 -3.62 -1.98 -4.40
C GLY A 130 -3.53 -2.11 -5.92
N GLU A 131 -2.65 -1.37 -6.57
CA GLU A 131 -2.45 -1.41 -8.03
C GLU A 131 -1.52 -2.57 -8.41
N TYR A 132 -1.91 -3.35 -9.40
CA TYR A 132 -1.14 -4.51 -9.87
C TYR A 132 -1.46 -4.81 -11.36
N SER A 133 -0.61 -5.61 -11.98
CA SER A 133 -0.81 -6.22 -13.31
C SER A 133 -0.32 -7.67 -13.27
N GLU A 134 -0.58 -8.45 -14.32
CA GLU A 134 -0.04 -9.81 -14.42
C GLU A 134 1.50 -9.80 -14.37
N ASP A 135 2.14 -8.88 -15.09
CA ASP A 135 3.60 -8.73 -15.09
C ASP A 135 4.13 -8.40 -13.69
N ILE A 136 3.47 -7.47 -12.97
CA ILE A 136 3.86 -7.13 -11.58
C ILE A 136 3.73 -8.35 -10.66
N MET A 137 2.68 -9.16 -10.82
CA MET A 137 2.52 -10.39 -10.02
C MET A 137 3.62 -11.40 -10.33
N GLN A 138 3.95 -11.62 -11.60
CA GLN A 138 5.04 -12.52 -12.01
C GLN A 138 6.40 -12.05 -11.48
N MET A 139 6.66 -10.74 -11.50
CA MET A 139 7.87 -10.16 -10.95
C MET A 139 7.95 -10.31 -9.43
N ALA A 140 6.83 -10.16 -8.72
CA ALA A 140 6.77 -10.44 -7.29
C ALA A 140 7.09 -11.92 -7.01
N GLN A 141 6.57 -12.85 -7.81
CA GLN A 141 6.89 -14.27 -7.70
C GLN A 141 8.36 -14.57 -7.97
N ALA A 142 8.95 -13.93 -8.99
CA ALA A 142 10.37 -14.05 -9.30
C ALA A 142 11.27 -13.54 -8.15
N ALA A 143 10.79 -12.60 -7.33
CA ALA A 143 11.45 -12.13 -6.11
C ALA A 143 11.20 -13.02 -4.87
N GLY A 144 10.60 -14.20 -5.05
CA GLY A 144 10.35 -15.17 -3.98
C GLY A 144 9.06 -14.97 -3.19
N LEU A 145 8.16 -14.09 -3.64
CA LEU A 145 6.88 -13.84 -2.98
C LEU A 145 5.82 -14.81 -3.50
N SER A 146 5.16 -15.53 -2.59
CA SER A 146 4.14 -16.54 -2.93
C SER A 146 2.70 -16.06 -2.76
N LEU A 147 2.54 -14.92 -2.07
CA LEU A 147 1.26 -14.30 -1.72
C LEU A 147 1.27 -12.80 -2.04
N GLY A 148 0.13 -12.26 -2.44
CA GLY A 148 -0.06 -10.84 -2.74
C GLY A 148 -1.40 -10.32 -2.25
N VAL A 149 -1.43 -9.09 -1.73
CA VAL A 149 -2.63 -8.48 -1.13
C VAL A 149 -2.97 -7.17 -1.82
N VAL A 150 -4.24 -7.03 -2.23
CA VAL A 150 -4.79 -5.84 -2.91
C VAL A 150 -5.75 -5.09 -1.99
N VAL A 151 -6.28 -3.95 -2.43
CA VAL A 151 -7.26 -3.15 -1.66
C VAL A 151 -8.71 -3.56 -1.89
N GLU A 152 -8.97 -4.45 -2.85
CA GLU A 152 -10.32 -4.90 -3.14
C GLU A 152 -10.97 -5.56 -1.91
N PRO A 153 -12.19 -5.13 -1.53
CA PRO A 153 -12.91 -5.75 -0.43
C PRO A 153 -13.44 -7.12 -0.82
N GLY A 154 -13.16 -8.13 0.00
CA GLY A 154 -13.67 -9.47 -0.27
C GLY A 154 -13.14 -10.54 0.65
N LYS A 155 -13.88 -11.65 0.71
CA LYS A 155 -13.41 -12.90 1.31
C LYS A 155 -12.56 -13.65 0.27
N ASN A 156 -11.47 -14.27 0.73
CA ASN A 156 -10.67 -15.17 -0.11
C ASN A 156 -11.21 -16.60 0.02
N LYS A 157 -11.24 -17.33 -1.09
CA LYS A 157 -11.64 -18.75 -1.08
C LYS A 157 -10.49 -19.59 -0.53
N VAL A 158 -10.79 -20.52 0.36
CA VAL A 158 -9.84 -21.48 0.91
C VAL A 158 -10.05 -22.87 0.30
N PRO A 159 -8.99 -23.69 0.13
CA PRO A 159 -7.60 -23.40 0.46
C PRO A 159 -6.96 -22.38 -0.51
N ILE A 160 -6.10 -21.51 0.02
CA ILE A 160 -5.28 -20.61 -0.79
C ILE A 160 -4.09 -21.41 -1.31
N ARG A 161 -4.01 -21.57 -2.64
CA ARG A 161 -2.89 -22.25 -3.28
C ARG A 161 -1.77 -21.24 -3.53
N ALA A 162 -0.66 -21.35 -2.81
CA ALA A 162 0.51 -20.49 -3.01
C ALA A 162 0.93 -20.47 -4.48
N LEU A 163 1.42 -19.32 -4.96
CA LEU A 163 1.78 -19.06 -6.36
C LEU A 163 0.63 -19.11 -7.37
N ALA A 164 -0.59 -19.51 -6.99
CA ALA A 164 -1.74 -19.35 -7.86
C ALA A 164 -2.01 -17.86 -8.09
N ARG A 165 -2.52 -17.52 -9.27
CA ARG A 165 -2.89 -16.15 -9.63
C ARG A 165 -3.77 -15.48 -8.58
N GLU A 166 -4.74 -16.22 -8.03
CA GLU A 166 -5.65 -15.78 -6.96
C GLU A 166 -4.92 -15.46 -5.66
N ALA A 167 -3.86 -16.21 -5.34
CA ALA A 167 -3.06 -16.01 -4.14
C ALA A 167 -2.18 -14.75 -4.23
N MET A 168 -1.85 -14.30 -5.45
CA MET A 168 -1.15 -13.03 -5.69
C MET A 168 -2.07 -11.81 -5.69
N ARG A 169 -3.39 -11.97 -5.52
CA ARG A 169 -4.38 -10.87 -5.51
C ARG A 169 -5.43 -11.03 -4.40
N MET A 170 -4.99 -11.47 -3.23
CA MET A 170 -5.85 -11.67 -2.08
C MET A 170 -6.55 -10.36 -1.68
N LYS A 171 -7.86 -10.47 -1.52
CA LYS A 171 -8.74 -9.37 -1.11
C LYS A 171 -8.59 -9.10 0.38
N ARG A 172 -8.89 -7.86 0.80
CA ARG A 172 -8.82 -7.45 2.21
C ARG A 172 -9.98 -6.53 2.57
N PHE A 173 -10.38 -6.54 3.84
CA PHE A 173 -11.32 -5.54 4.35
C PHE A 173 -10.55 -4.36 4.95
N ILE A 174 -10.98 -3.15 4.64
CA ILE A 174 -10.42 -1.92 5.22
C ILE A 174 -11.31 -1.49 6.38
N ILE A 175 -10.68 -1.26 7.53
CA ILE A 175 -11.34 -0.73 8.71
C ILE A 175 -11.13 0.79 8.72
N TRP A 176 -12.21 1.54 8.81
CA TRP A 176 -12.23 2.99 8.78
C TRP A 176 -12.54 3.58 10.16
N ARG A 177 -11.89 4.69 10.50
CA ARG A 177 -12.11 5.40 11.78
C ARG A 177 -13.52 5.96 11.94
N ASN A 178 -14.21 6.26 10.84
CA ASN A 178 -15.48 7.00 10.85
C ASN A 178 -16.72 6.15 11.13
N SER A 179 -16.58 4.88 11.52
CA SER A 179 -17.71 4.00 11.85
C SER A 179 -17.35 3.04 12.97
N GLY A 180 -18.36 2.57 13.72
CA GLY A 180 -18.17 1.65 14.84
C GLY A 180 -17.51 0.34 14.40
N ILE A 181 -16.48 -0.09 15.12
CA ILE A 181 -15.69 -1.29 14.79
C ILE A 181 -16.57 -2.55 14.66
N ASP A 182 -17.54 -2.71 15.57
CA ASP A 182 -18.44 -3.87 15.57
C ASP A 182 -19.29 -3.96 14.29
N ALA A 183 -19.76 -2.81 13.80
CA ALA A 183 -20.55 -2.76 12.57
C ALA A 183 -19.69 -3.15 11.35
N GLN A 184 -18.45 -2.67 11.29
CA GLN A 184 -17.51 -3.01 10.21
C GLN A 184 -17.10 -4.49 10.25
N CYS A 185 -16.87 -5.04 11.44
CA CYS A 185 -16.60 -6.47 11.64
C CYS A 185 -17.81 -7.32 11.23
N ARG A 186 -19.03 -6.95 11.62
CA ARG A 186 -20.26 -7.63 11.16
C ARG A 186 -20.38 -7.61 9.64
N ALA A 187 -20.17 -6.47 9.01
CA ALA A 187 -20.22 -6.34 7.55
C ALA A 187 -19.17 -7.20 6.84
N SER A 188 -17.95 -7.29 7.40
CA SER A 188 -16.85 -8.09 6.83
C SER A 188 -17.09 -9.60 6.95
N ARG A 189 -17.76 -10.03 8.03
CA ARG A 189 -18.15 -11.43 8.24
C ARG A 189 -19.37 -11.86 7.44
N SER A 190 -20.25 -10.93 7.05
CA SER A 190 -21.45 -11.27 6.29
C SER A 190 -21.12 -11.88 4.92
N ASP A 191 -21.77 -12.99 4.59
CA ASP A 191 -21.75 -13.57 3.23
C ASP A 191 -22.69 -12.82 2.28
N ILE A 192 -23.67 -12.09 2.85
CA ILE A 192 -24.61 -11.26 2.12
C ILE A 192 -24.12 -9.81 2.19
N SER A 193 -23.65 -9.27 1.08
CA SER A 193 -23.21 -7.89 0.98
C SER A 193 -24.08 -7.13 -0.02
N LEU A 194 -25.00 -6.30 0.48
CA LEU A 194 -25.78 -5.35 -0.33
C LEU A 194 -24.89 -4.47 -1.21
N TYR A 195 -23.70 -4.10 -0.73
CA TYR A 195 -22.70 -3.39 -1.53
C TYR A 195 -22.22 -4.20 -2.75
N ARG A 196 -21.97 -5.50 -2.60
CA ARG A 196 -21.63 -6.38 -3.74
C ARG A 196 -22.82 -6.52 -4.69
N THR A 197 -24.03 -6.71 -4.16
CA THR A 197 -25.25 -6.79 -4.96
C THR A 197 -25.46 -5.51 -5.79
N LEU A 198 -25.31 -4.33 -5.18
CA LEU A 198 -25.48 -3.04 -5.86
C LEU A 198 -24.36 -2.73 -6.87
N LYS A 199 -23.09 -3.07 -6.57
CA LYS A 199 -21.99 -2.92 -7.54
C LYS A 199 -22.13 -3.87 -8.74
N GLN A 200 -22.62 -5.09 -8.51
CA GLN A 200 -22.83 -6.09 -9.55
C GLN A 200 -23.99 -5.68 -10.49
N ILE A 201 -25.06 -5.09 -9.94
CA ILE A 201 -26.14 -4.48 -10.72
C ILE A 201 -25.61 -3.30 -11.57
N HIS A 202 -24.78 -2.43 -11.01
CA HIS A 202 -24.20 -1.28 -11.74
C HIS A 202 -23.22 -1.70 -12.86
N PHE A 203 -22.52 -2.82 -12.71
CA PHE A 203 -21.64 -3.36 -13.75
C PHE A 203 -22.44 -3.98 -14.91
N ILE A 204 -23.53 -4.70 -14.60
CA ILE A 204 -24.41 -5.31 -15.60
C ILE A 204 -25.14 -4.23 -16.42
N THR A 205 -25.60 -3.15 -15.79
CA THR A 205 -26.29 -2.05 -16.51
C THR A 205 -25.36 -1.24 -17.42
N ARG A 206 -24.03 -1.26 -17.20
CA ARG A 206 -23.06 -0.64 -18.12
C ARG A 206 -22.65 -1.53 -19.29
N ALA A 207 -22.71 -2.85 -19.15
CA ALA A 207 -22.44 -3.77 -20.24
C ALA A 207 -23.66 -3.96 -21.18
N GLY A 208 -24.86 -3.56 -20.76
CA GLY A 208 -26.12 -3.71 -21.49
C GLY A 208 -26.52 -2.53 -22.39
N PHE A 209 -25.71 -1.47 -22.49
CA PHE A 209 -25.95 -0.35 -23.41
C PHE A 209 -24.70 -0.11 -24.26
N SER A 210 -24.49 -0.98 -25.23
CA SER A 210 -23.67 -0.69 -26.41
C SER A 210 -24.38 -1.32 -27.60
N TYR A 211 -25.32 -0.58 -28.18
CA TYR A 211 -25.69 -0.68 -29.59
C TYR A 211 -25.08 0.53 -30.29
#